data_AF-A0A8T3TWZ8-F1
#
_entry.id   AF-A0A8T3TWZ8-F1
#
_cell.length_a   1.000
_cell.length_b   1.000
_cell.length_c   1.000
_cell.angle_alpha   90.00
_cell.angle_beta   90.00
_cell.angle_gamma   90.00
#
_symmetry.space_group_name_H-M   'P 1'
#
loop_
_entity.id
_entity.type
_entity.pdbx_description
1 polymer ?
#
loop_
_entity_poly.entity_id
_entity_poly.type
_entity_poly.pdbx_seq_one_letter_code
_entity_poly.pdbx_strand_id
1 'polypeptide(L)'
;MNTPTDVFRAWMAARMLERRLSHAQLALRCGVDRSTITRLVRGERRPTLDVAVAIITVLDAACLPTPLVEIMRVVGSPARDTKARDDRHGLANHG
;
A
#
# COMPACT_ATOMS: atom_id res chain seq x y z
N MET A 1 28.15 -4.50 3.08
CA MET A 1 27.95 -3.08 3.44
C MET A 1 26.46 -2.78 3.37
N ASN A 2 25.83 -2.30 4.45
CA ASN A 2 24.44 -1.83 4.40
C ASN A 2 24.42 -0.50 3.65
N THR A 3 23.76 -0.43 2.49
CA THR A 3 23.61 0.84 1.80
C THR A 3 22.58 1.72 2.51
N PRO A 4 22.63 3.05 2.40
CA PRO A 4 21.59 3.92 2.95
C PRO A 4 20.18 3.56 2.48
N THR A 5 20.06 2.99 1.28
CA THR A 5 18.79 2.49 0.73
C THR A 5 18.30 1.24 1.46
N ASP A 6 19.19 0.33 1.84
CA ASP A 6 18.83 -0.88 2.61
C ASP A 6 18.34 -0.51 4.01
N VAL A 7 19.00 0.46 4.64
CA VAL A 7 18.60 0.99 5.95
C VAL A 7 17.22 1.65 5.87
N PHE A 8 17.00 2.51 4.87
CA PHE A 8 15.69 3.14 4.66
C PHE A 8 14.58 2.11 4.42
N ARG A 9 14.84 1.10 3.59
CA ARG A 9 13.88 0.03 3.30
C ARG A 9 13.52 -0.76 4.55
N ALA A 10 14.52 -1.17 5.32
CA ALA A 10 14.32 -1.92 6.56
C ALA A 10 13.52 -1.10 7.59
N TRP A 11 13.88 0.18 7.77
CA TRP A 11 13.15 1.11 8.61
C TRP A 11 11.70 1.29 8.15
N MET A 12 11.47 1.48 6.85
CA MET A 12 10.13 1.66 6.28
C MET A 12 9.26 0.42 6.54
N ALA A 13 9.79 -0.78 6.30
CA ALA A 13 9.08 -2.04 6.54
C ALA A 13 8.72 -2.22 8.02
N ALA A 14 9.65 -1.91 8.93
CA ALA A 14 9.40 -1.99 10.37
C ALA A 14 8.28 -1.03 10.80
N ARG A 15 8.31 0.24 10.37
CA ARG A 15 7.26 1.22 10.70
C ARG A 15 5.90 0.86 10.12
N MET A 16 5.85 0.29 8.92
CA MET A 16 4.61 -0.20 8.34
C MET A 16 4.00 -1.33 9.17
N LEU A 17 4.84 -2.24 9.67
CA LEU A 17 4.41 -3.33 10.54
C LEU A 17 3.89 -2.79 11.89
N GLU A 18 4.66 -1.91 12.54
CA GLU A 18 4.28 -1.27 13.81
C GLU A 18 2.92 -0.56 13.71
N ARG A 19 2.67 0.14 12.60
CA ARG A 19 1.44 0.90 12.37
C ARG A 19 0.33 0.12 11.66
N ARG A 20 0.55 -1.17 11.37
CA ARG A 20 -0.38 -2.04 10.63
C ARG A 20 -0.85 -1.43 9.30
N LEU A 21 0.07 -0.76 8.59
CA LEU A 21 -0.22 -0.15 7.30
C LEU A 21 0.11 -1.09 6.15
N SER A 22 -0.89 -1.35 5.31
CA SER A 22 -0.67 -1.98 4.02
C SER A 22 0.04 -1.04 3.05
N HIS A 23 0.66 -1.61 2.01
CA HIS A 23 1.29 -0.83 0.93
C HIS A 23 0.31 0.15 0.27
N ALA A 24 -0.95 -0.25 0.09
CA ALA A 24 -1.98 0.59 -0.49
C ALA A 24 -2.36 1.77 0.42
N GLN A 25 -2.45 1.54 1.73
CA GLN A 25 -2.74 2.60 2.69
C GLN A 25 -1.58 3.60 2.81
N LEU A 26 -0.33 3.11 2.80
CA LEU A 26 0.83 4.01 2.79
C LEU A 26 0.88 4.84 1.49
N ALA A 27 0.69 4.19 0.35
CA ALA A 27 0.64 4.85 -0.96
C ALA A 27 -0.39 5.98 -0.99
N LEU A 28 -1.62 5.69 -0.55
CA LEU A 28 -2.70 6.67 -0.47
C LEU A 28 -2.34 7.87 0.43
N ARG A 29 -1.78 7.62 1.61
CA ARG A 29 -1.43 8.68 2.58
C ARG A 29 -0.25 9.53 2.15
N CYS A 30 0.71 8.95 1.43
CA CYS A 30 1.84 9.68 0.89
C CYS A 30 1.53 10.39 -0.43
N GLY A 31 0.37 10.13 -1.04
CA GLY A 31 0.04 10.64 -2.38
C GLY A 31 0.92 10.05 -3.48
N VAL A 32 1.39 8.81 -3.31
CA VAL A 32 2.24 8.12 -4.29
C VAL A 32 1.58 6.84 -4.80
N ASP A 33 1.98 6.39 -5.99
CA ASP A 33 1.43 5.15 -6.56
C ASP A 33 1.83 3.89 -5.76
N ARG A 34 0.93 2.90 -5.70
CA ARG A 34 1.17 1.63 -4.99
C ARG A 34 2.36 0.86 -5.57
N SER A 35 2.58 0.92 -6.88
CA SER A 35 3.75 0.29 -7.50
C SER A 35 5.05 0.94 -7.02
N THR A 36 5.05 2.24 -6.74
CA THR A 36 6.20 2.95 -6.16
C THR A 36 6.53 2.39 -4.78
N ILE A 37 5.55 2.29 -3.87
CA ILE A 37 5.77 1.69 -2.54
C ILE A 37 6.26 0.25 -2.66
N THR A 38 5.65 -0.55 -3.55
CA THR A 38 6.02 -1.97 -3.73
C THR A 38 7.47 -2.11 -4.19
N ARG A 39 7.90 -1.31 -5.17
CA ARG A 39 9.29 -1.32 -5.66
C ARG A 39 10.29 -0.84 -4.62
N LEU A 40 9.91 0.12 -3.78
CA LEU A 40 10.73 0.57 -2.64
C LEU A 40 10.89 -0.55 -1.60
N VAL A 41 9.79 -1.21 -1.20
CA VAL A 41 9.81 -2.34 -0.25
C VAL A 41 10.64 -3.51 -0.78
N ARG A 42 10.62 -3.75 -2.09
CA ARG A 42 11.41 -4.82 -2.73
C ARG A 42 12.86 -4.43 -3.01
N GLY A 43 13.24 -3.16 -2.82
CA GLY A 43 14.58 -2.66 -3.14
C GLY A 43 14.85 -2.49 -4.64
N GLU A 44 13.83 -2.62 -5.48
CA GLU A 44 13.90 -2.45 -6.95
C GLU A 44 13.97 -0.98 -7.37
N ARG A 45 13.78 -0.06 -6.43
CA ARG A 45 13.81 1.39 -6.66
C ARG A 45 14.42 2.11 -5.45
N ARG A 46 15.16 3.19 -5.72
CA ARG A 46 15.58 4.17 -4.71
C ARG A 46 14.54 5.29 -4.61
N PRO A 47 14.17 5.73 -3.39
CA PRO A 47 13.26 6.86 -3.24
C PRO A 47 13.95 8.15 -3.71
N THR A 48 13.18 9.06 -4.28
CA THR A 48 13.60 10.47 -4.38
C THR A 48 13.50 11.12 -3.00
N LEU A 49 14.12 12.29 -2.82
CA LEU A 49 14.03 13.04 -1.57
C LEU A 49 12.57 13.30 -1.18
N ASP A 50 11.75 13.80 -2.09
CA ASP A 50 10.33 14.10 -1.83
C ASP A 50 9.53 12.88 -1.40
N VAL A 51 9.73 11.75 -2.07
CA VAL A 51 9.07 10.48 -1.71
C VAL A 51 9.54 9.99 -0.35
N ALA A 52 10.84 10.11 -0.06
CA ALA A 52 11.38 9.74 1.25
C ALA A 52 10.79 10.61 2.36
N VAL A 53 10.72 11.92 2.17
CA VAL A 53 10.12 12.86 3.12
C VAL A 53 8.65 12.54 3.34
N ALA A 54 7.85 12.33 2.29
CA ALA A 54 6.43 11.99 2.42
C ALA A 54 6.22 10.69 3.23
N ILE A 55 7.01 9.66 2.94
CA ILE A 55 6.97 8.39 3.68
C ILE A 55 7.36 8.59 5.15
N ILE A 56 8.41 9.37 5.42
CA ILE A 56 8.83 9.69 6.79
C ILE A 56 7.74 10.44 7.54
N THR A 57 7.12 11.45 6.94
CA THR A 57 6.03 12.18 7.57
C THR A 57 4.86 11.25 7.91
N VAL A 58 4.46 10.34 7.04
CA VAL A 58 3.33 9.43 7.32
C VAL A 58 3.67 8.36 8.36
N LEU A 59 4.90 7.82 8.32
CA LEU A 59 5.33 6.72 9.19
C LEU A 59 5.92 7.17 10.53
N ASP A 60 6.35 8.42 10.64
CA ASP A 60 6.98 8.98 11.83
C ASP A 60 6.19 10.13 12.45
N ALA A 61 5.06 10.56 11.84
CA ALA A 61 4.06 11.37 12.55
C ALA A 61 3.59 10.63 13.80
N ALA A 62 4.18 10.99 14.93
CA ALA A 62 3.50 10.94 16.21
C ALA A 62 2.29 11.88 16.08
N CYS A 63 1.08 11.32 16.20
CA CYS A 63 -0.17 12.07 16.20
C CYS A 63 -0.57 12.76 14.87
N LEU A 64 -1.30 12.02 14.03
CA LEU A 64 -2.62 12.53 13.68
C LEU A 64 -3.57 11.86 14.67
N PRO A 65 -4.47 12.60 15.35
CA PRO A 65 -5.49 11.95 16.14
C PRO A 65 -6.22 10.98 15.22
N THR A 66 -6.63 9.88 15.81
CA THR A 66 -7.24 8.71 15.20
C THR A 66 -8.51 8.96 14.36
N PRO A 67 -9.24 10.10 14.39
CA PRO A 67 -10.49 10.16 13.63
C PRO A 67 -10.32 10.28 12.11
N LEU A 68 -9.25 10.85 11.54
CA LEU A 68 -9.18 10.96 10.07
C LEU A 68 -9.02 9.61 9.37
N VAL A 69 -8.25 8.69 9.97
CA VAL A 69 -8.09 7.33 9.42
C VAL A 69 -9.38 6.53 9.55
N GLU A 70 -10.12 6.72 10.66
CA GLU A 70 -11.41 6.06 10.86
C GLU A 70 -12.50 6.63 9.93
N ILE A 71 -12.55 7.96 9.79
CA ILE A 71 -13.44 8.65 8.84
C ILE A 71 -13.16 8.18 7.41
N MET A 72 -11.90 8.06 6.99
CA MET A 72 -11.56 7.52 5.66
C MET A 72 -11.91 6.03 5.50
N ARG A 73 -11.88 5.24 6.59
CA ARG A 73 -12.30 3.83 6.56
C ARG A 73 -13.82 3.69 6.39
N VAL A 74 -14.59 4.59 6.99
CA VAL A 74 -16.06 4.66 6.84
C VAL A 74 -16.46 5.18 5.46
N VAL A 75 -15.76 6.21 4.94
CA VAL A 75 -16.09 6.83 3.64
C VAL A 75 -15.53 6.03 2.45
N GLY A 76 -14.48 5.21 2.64
CA GLY A 76 -13.72 4.55 1.57
C GLY A 76 -14.03 3.08 1.30
N SER A 77 -15.19 2.54 1.73
CA SER A 77 -15.56 1.15 1.46
C SER A 77 -16.63 1.05 0.36
N PRO A 78 -16.29 1.12 -0.94
CA PRO A 78 -17.19 0.64 -1.98
C PRO A 78 -17.20 -0.90 -1.94
N ALA A 79 -18.40 -1.46 -1.93
CA ALA A 79 -18.68 -2.88 -1.96
C ALA A 79 -17.79 -3.62 -2.98
N ARG A 80 -17.26 -4.78 -2.58
CA ARG A 80 -16.59 -5.71 -3.49
C ARG A 80 -17.62 -6.32 -4.44
N ASP A 81 -17.90 -5.66 -5.56
CA ASP A 81 -18.44 -6.34 -6.74
C ASP A 81 -17.31 -7.13 -7.42
N THR A 82 -17.06 -8.31 -6.86
CA THR A 82 -16.32 -9.35 -7.59
C THR A 82 -17.29 -9.94 -8.60
N LYS A 83 -17.29 -9.32 -9.78
CA LYS A 83 -17.84 -9.80 -11.05
C LYS A 83 -18.11 -11.31 -11.04
N ALA A 84 -19.40 -11.66 -11.13
CA ALA A 84 -19.91 -12.97 -11.47
C ALA A 84 -19.06 -13.60 -12.58
N ARG A 85 -18.42 -14.73 -12.28
CA ARG A 85 -17.84 -15.58 -13.31
C ARG A 85 -18.99 -16.30 -13.97
N ASP A 86 -19.25 -15.87 -15.20
CA ASP A 86 -20.14 -16.43 -16.23
C ASP A 86 -20.06 -17.96 -16.25
N ASP A 87 -21.16 -18.59 -15.87
CA ASP A 87 -21.47 -20.00 -16.02
C ASP A 87 -21.71 -20.33 -17.50
N ARG A 88 -20.66 -20.56 -18.27
CA ARG A 88 -20.79 -21.20 -19.59
C ARG A 88 -19.68 -22.20 -19.87
N HIS A 89 -19.91 -23.43 -19.41
CA HIS A 89 -19.54 -24.65 -20.14
C HIS A 89 -20.62 -25.71 -19.89
N GLY A 90 -21.71 -25.58 -20.62
CA GLY A 90 -22.76 -26.58 -20.72
C GLY A 90 -22.71 -27.24 -22.10
N LEU A 91 -22.61 -28.58 -22.04
CA LEU A 91 -23.21 -29.55 -22.95
C LEU A 91 -22.45 -29.91 -24.24
N ALA A 92 -21.95 -31.14 -24.20
CA ALA A 92 -21.63 -32.00 -25.32
C ALA A 92 -22.79 -32.10 -26.31
N ASN A 93 -22.45 -32.16 -27.61
CA ASN A 93 -23.28 -32.83 -28.61
C ASN A 93 -22.40 -33.28 -29.79
N HIS A 94 -22.17 -34.59 -29.90
CA HIS A 94 -21.73 -35.23 -31.14
C HIS A 94 -22.88 -36.11 -31.62
N GLY A 95 -23.46 -35.73 -32.75
CA GLY A 95 -24.18 -36.63 -33.65
C GLY A 95 -23.25 -37.12 -34.75
#